data_AF-A0A061QUW2-F1
#
_entry.id   AF-A0A061QUW2-F1
#
_cell.length_a   1.000
_cell.length_b   1.000
_cell.length_c   1.000
_cell.angle_alpha   90.00
_cell.angle_beta   90.00
_cell.angle_gamma   90.00
#
_symmetry.space_group_name_H-M   'P 1'
#
loop_
_entity.id
_entity.type
_entity.pdbx_description
1 polymer ?
#
loop_
_entity_poly.entity_id
_entity_poly.type
_entity_poly.pdbx_seq_one_letter_code
_entity_poly.pdbx_strand_id
1 'polypeptide(L)'
;MKRPSVHSFAPNHAQLCGNEKDIASPSCSFPGSDDYSEKSCGSADAAGQILNRASSWNTVELQAGSSFKTSDQLDTQVSSHQKFWVYEDASSQATSSSAWHNPQRAFGQPETAAISLVQAPASFSLPYKTKKTVKPPFILRISMTHRGPVFPFECEASCHLLNQQQVDNLPLWHPSVSSKEELPEGGTVKFCMEADTDPNFFQEEEKSKDIVFSDLKFAASSRMTKRYIMFCVSLPYGSSLWLLYTLPTIILSRQTSQYDKALLILQDIRPLDGRSLKAERNAAATAAATTRALATELKRRAPSAEGGDLDGYFSPSVCSDIINAEYKAAGFVRPLTPMEIRHLLLAAGFSPTTAESGAPVEPRQVLPTEEWQAFHEWFESELLTALHGVRRLWDHDPPQLICSFALMRHDVEEALERAPAGTFCVRPKLKAGEAVSWAISLRENLIGEARPGVKHILLDANHIEKHTLEVWVRDLPQLTHSMDIRTHRLAHKEDCFLNGYIRLHRDVEVEEGEHAPRLEPDIEVERENPPPLGSPVREWASPTRMLPA
;
A
#
# COMPACT_ATOMS: atom_id res chain seq x y z
N MET A 1 33.88 48.85 31.26
CA MET A 1 34.65 48.57 30.03
C MET A 1 33.70 47.95 28.99
N LYS A 2 33.67 48.57 27.79
CA LYS A 2 33.21 48.10 26.44
C LYS A 2 31.93 47.25 26.34
N ARG A 3 30.97 47.48 25.44
CA ARG A 3 30.50 48.55 24.53
C ARG A 3 29.29 47.90 23.81
N PRO A 4 28.15 48.57 23.60
CA PRO A 4 27.09 48.08 22.70
C PRO A 4 27.28 48.65 21.29
N SER A 5 26.72 48.01 20.26
CA SER A 5 26.60 48.60 18.92
C SER A 5 25.17 48.50 18.40
N VAL A 6 24.61 49.68 18.13
CA VAL A 6 23.37 49.98 17.41
C VAL A 6 23.77 50.63 16.09
N HIS A 7 23.09 50.31 14.99
CA HIS A 7 22.74 51.16 13.82
C HIS A 7 21.87 50.27 12.89
N SER A 8 20.63 50.53 12.48
CA SER A 8 19.83 51.71 12.10
C SER A 8 19.98 52.16 10.62
N PHE A 9 18.84 52.12 9.90
CA PHE A 9 18.41 52.87 8.71
C PHE A 9 18.86 52.50 7.27
N ALA A 10 17.95 51.81 6.55
CA ALA A 10 17.10 52.27 5.43
C ALA A 10 17.75 52.74 4.07
N PRO A 11 16.95 53.08 3.03
CA PRO A 11 16.84 52.29 1.78
C PRO A 11 17.30 53.07 0.53
N ASN A 12 17.39 52.41 -0.63
CA ASN A 12 17.54 53.12 -1.91
C ASN A 12 16.60 52.62 -3.01
N HIS A 13 15.88 53.60 -3.55
CA HIS A 13 15.09 53.63 -4.78
C HIS A 13 15.99 53.68 -6.04
N ALA A 14 15.51 53.10 -7.14
CA ALA A 14 15.64 53.51 -8.57
C ALA A 14 15.25 52.28 -9.41
N GLN A 15 14.12 52.16 -10.12
CA GLN A 15 13.53 52.99 -11.17
C GLN A 15 14.50 53.26 -12.33
N LEU A 16 14.28 52.59 -13.48
CA LEU A 16 14.02 53.21 -14.80
C LEU A 16 13.95 52.16 -15.92
N CYS A 17 12.83 52.26 -16.67
CA CYS A 17 12.66 52.20 -18.13
C CYS A 17 13.13 50.99 -18.96
N GLY A 18 12.22 50.53 -19.84
CA GLY A 18 12.61 50.34 -21.25
C GLY A 18 11.86 49.29 -22.07
N ASN A 19 10.79 49.75 -22.73
CA ASN A 19 10.44 49.51 -24.13
C ASN A 19 9.61 48.29 -24.58
N GLU A 20 8.46 48.68 -25.12
CA GLU A 20 7.64 48.12 -26.19
C GLU A 20 8.41 47.42 -27.34
N LYS A 21 7.80 46.37 -27.90
CA LYS A 21 7.54 46.31 -29.35
C LYS A 21 6.57 45.20 -29.73
N ASP A 22 5.58 45.61 -30.52
CA ASP A 22 4.60 44.84 -31.26
C ASP A 22 5.25 43.82 -32.22
N ILE A 23 4.67 42.62 -32.33
CA ILE A 23 4.71 41.82 -33.56
C ILE A 23 3.33 41.18 -33.81
N ALA A 24 2.87 41.38 -35.03
CA ALA A 24 1.56 41.12 -35.58
C ALA A 24 1.22 39.64 -35.81
N SER A 25 -0.09 39.37 -35.77
CA SER A 25 -0.76 38.18 -36.29
C SER A 25 -0.69 38.09 -37.82
N PRO A 26 -0.78 36.88 -38.39
CA PRO A 26 -1.36 36.71 -39.71
C PRO A 26 -2.65 35.89 -39.66
N SER A 27 -3.71 36.48 -40.21
CA SER A 27 -4.91 35.83 -40.69
C SER A 27 -4.62 35.10 -42.01
N CYS A 28 -5.23 33.93 -42.20
CA CYS A 28 -5.41 33.30 -43.50
C CYS A 28 -6.83 32.70 -43.56
N SER A 29 -7.48 32.95 -44.69
CA SER A 29 -8.89 32.68 -44.93
C SER A 29 -9.05 31.84 -46.22
N PHE A 30 -10.16 31.06 -46.25
CA PHE A 30 -10.90 30.46 -47.40
C PHE A 30 -10.40 29.14 -48.02
N PRO A 31 -11.28 28.37 -48.74
CA PRO A 31 -12.77 28.27 -48.76
C PRO A 31 -13.26 26.81 -48.48
N GLY A 32 -14.53 26.52 -48.14
CA GLY A 32 -15.64 26.09 -49.04
C GLY A 32 -15.31 24.82 -49.85
N SER A 33 -16.12 23.77 -50.00
CA SER A 33 -17.49 23.38 -49.65
C SER A 33 -17.59 21.85 -49.90
N ASP A 34 -18.61 21.17 -49.37
CA ASP A 34 -19.49 20.23 -50.10
C ASP A 34 -20.09 19.13 -49.21
N ASP A 35 -21.36 18.91 -49.52
CA ASP A 35 -22.37 18.00 -48.98
C ASP A 35 -21.91 16.55 -48.79
N TYR A 36 -22.44 15.87 -47.76
CA TYR A 36 -23.07 14.56 -47.96
C TYR A 36 -24.16 14.29 -46.91
N SER A 37 -25.29 13.86 -47.46
CA SER A 37 -26.60 13.57 -46.88
C SER A 37 -26.64 12.39 -45.91
N GLU A 38 -27.56 12.53 -44.94
CA GLU A 38 -28.51 11.54 -44.42
C GLU A 38 -28.25 10.04 -44.69
N LYS A 39 -28.19 9.27 -43.59
CA LYS A 39 -28.94 8.02 -43.48
C LYS A 39 -29.25 7.68 -42.02
N SER A 40 -30.55 7.71 -41.73
CA SER A 40 -31.18 7.12 -40.57
C SER A 40 -31.17 5.59 -40.64
N CYS A 41 -31.24 4.96 -39.45
CA CYS A 41 -31.65 3.59 -39.08
C CYS A 41 -30.82 3.21 -37.84
N GLY A 42 -31.35 2.79 -36.69
CA GLY A 42 -32.68 2.44 -36.23
C GLY A 42 -32.58 2.20 -34.72
N SER A 43 -33.72 2.29 -34.02
CA SER A 43 -33.83 1.98 -32.60
C SER A 43 -33.71 0.48 -32.33
N ALA A 44 -33.26 0.12 -31.13
CA ALA A 44 -33.75 -1.07 -30.43
C ALA A 44 -33.39 -0.99 -28.94
N ASP A 45 -34.45 -1.03 -28.14
CA ASP A 45 -34.48 -1.30 -26.71
C ASP A 45 -33.73 -2.59 -26.33
N ALA A 46 -33.11 -2.59 -25.15
CA ALA A 46 -33.07 -3.76 -24.27
C ALA A 46 -32.50 -3.39 -22.88
N ALA A 47 -33.37 -2.86 -22.03
CA ALA A 47 -33.27 -3.10 -20.59
C ALA A 47 -33.80 -4.51 -20.30
N GLY A 48 -33.14 -5.26 -19.40
CA GLY A 48 -33.83 -6.33 -18.67
C GLY A 48 -33.05 -7.63 -18.46
N GLN A 49 -32.69 -7.84 -17.18
CA GLN A 49 -32.69 -9.13 -16.47
C GLN A 49 -31.63 -10.17 -16.85
N ILE A 50 -30.68 -10.43 -15.94
CA ILE A 50 -30.54 -11.73 -15.25
C ILE A 50 -30.08 -11.48 -13.80
N LEU A 51 -30.92 -11.92 -12.85
CA LEU A 51 -30.69 -12.01 -11.41
C LEU A 51 -30.48 -13.50 -11.06
N ASN A 52 -29.72 -13.74 -9.98
CA ASN A 52 -29.69 -14.93 -9.12
C ASN A 52 -28.92 -16.20 -9.54
N ARG A 53 -27.86 -16.49 -8.77
CA ARG A 53 -27.57 -17.76 -8.02
C ARG A 53 -26.13 -17.69 -7.49
N ALA A 54 -25.74 -18.18 -6.31
CA ALA A 54 -26.43 -18.78 -5.18
C ALA A 54 -25.46 -18.70 -3.99
N SER A 55 -26.00 -18.39 -2.81
CA SER A 55 -25.40 -18.60 -1.52
C SER A 55 -25.41 -20.08 -1.15
N SER A 56 -24.32 -20.58 -0.55
CA SER A 56 -24.36 -21.82 0.24
C SER A 56 -23.71 -21.56 1.59
N TRP A 57 -24.53 -21.75 2.61
CA TRP A 57 -24.27 -21.58 4.02
C TRP A 57 -23.48 -22.77 4.59
N ASN A 58 -22.68 -22.53 5.62
CA ASN A 58 -22.41 -23.52 6.65
C ASN A 58 -22.55 -22.83 8.01
N THR A 59 -23.65 -23.16 8.69
CA THR A 59 -23.95 -22.83 10.09
C THR A 59 -23.31 -23.90 10.97
N VAL A 60 -22.52 -23.51 11.95
CA VAL A 60 -22.12 -24.39 13.06
C VAL A 60 -22.71 -23.83 14.34
N GLU A 61 -23.73 -24.50 14.85
CA GLU A 61 -24.25 -24.35 16.21
C GLU A 61 -23.25 -24.91 17.23
N LEU A 62 -22.93 -24.14 18.27
CA LEU A 62 -22.34 -24.67 19.49
C LEU A 62 -23.22 -24.31 20.68
N GLN A 63 -23.84 -25.35 21.24
CA GLN A 63 -24.63 -25.31 22.46
C GLN A 63 -23.76 -25.01 23.69
N ALA A 64 -24.26 -24.14 24.56
CA ALA A 64 -23.72 -23.92 25.90
C ALA A 64 -24.16 -25.06 26.84
N GLY A 65 -23.19 -25.68 27.53
CA GLY A 65 -23.41 -26.70 28.56
C GLY A 65 -22.53 -26.49 29.79
N SER A 66 -23.14 -25.90 30.81
CA SER A 66 -22.97 -26.11 32.27
C SER A 66 -21.59 -26.28 32.95
N SER A 67 -21.37 -25.38 33.94
CA SER A 67 -21.01 -25.65 35.35
C SER A 67 -19.62 -26.16 35.74
N PHE A 68 -18.87 -25.34 36.50
CA PHE A 68 -18.44 -25.69 37.87
C PHE A 68 -18.09 -24.42 38.69
N LYS A 69 -18.49 -24.40 39.97
CA LYS A 69 -18.23 -23.35 40.98
C LYS A 69 -17.01 -23.70 41.84
N THR A 70 -16.28 -22.68 42.30
CA THR A 70 -15.84 -22.39 43.71
C THR A 70 -15.05 -21.05 43.70
N SER A 71 -15.56 -19.97 44.32
CA SER A 71 -15.20 -19.41 45.65
C SER A 71 -13.72 -18.96 45.73
N ASP A 72 -13.34 -17.69 45.91
CA ASP A 72 -13.71 -16.77 47.00
C ASP A 72 -13.72 -15.27 46.63
N GLN A 73 -14.40 -14.53 47.51
CA GLN A 73 -14.84 -13.13 47.46
C GLN A 73 -13.72 -12.06 47.56
N LEU A 74 -13.94 -10.94 46.87
CA LEU A 74 -13.89 -9.60 47.50
C LEU A 74 -14.72 -8.61 46.68
N ASP A 75 -15.76 -8.08 47.33
CA ASP A 75 -16.75 -7.16 46.80
C ASP A 75 -16.16 -5.76 46.53
N THR A 76 -16.36 -5.25 45.32
CA THR A 76 -16.64 -3.82 45.10
C THR A 76 -17.57 -3.70 43.90
N GLN A 77 -18.85 -3.45 44.16
CA GLN A 77 -19.84 -3.09 43.16
C GLN A 77 -19.50 -1.73 42.55
N VAL A 78 -19.21 -1.70 41.25
CA VAL A 78 -19.57 -0.59 40.38
C VAL A 78 -20.31 -1.19 39.19
N SER A 79 -21.63 -1.09 39.20
CA SER A 79 -22.47 -1.45 38.07
C SER A 79 -22.35 -0.39 36.98
N SER A 80 -21.74 -0.74 35.86
CA SER A 80 -22.12 -0.16 34.56
C SER A 80 -21.94 -1.25 33.49
N HIS A 81 -23.06 -1.78 33.03
CA HIS A 81 -23.11 -2.64 31.86
C HIS A 81 -22.90 -1.76 30.62
N GLN A 82 -21.74 -1.90 29.96
CA GLN A 82 -21.59 -1.53 28.56
C GLN A 82 -20.70 -2.58 27.88
N LYS A 83 -21.32 -3.46 27.11
CA LYS A 83 -20.65 -4.24 26.07
C LYS A 83 -21.56 -4.27 24.86
N PHE A 84 -21.15 -3.58 23.80
CA PHE A 84 -21.47 -3.96 22.44
C PHE A 84 -20.24 -3.70 21.56
N TRP A 85 -19.81 -4.75 20.87
CA TRP A 85 -18.90 -4.70 19.74
C TRP A 85 -19.75 -5.01 18.51
N VAL A 86 -19.59 -4.23 17.44
CA VAL A 86 -20.14 -4.57 16.13
C VAL A 86 -18.97 -4.61 15.16
N TYR A 87 -18.78 -5.79 14.55
CA TYR A 87 -17.86 -6.07 13.47
C TYR A 87 -18.73 -6.32 12.24
N GLU A 88 -18.52 -5.62 11.13
CA GLU A 88 -19.22 -5.95 9.88
C GLU A 88 -18.46 -5.55 8.60
N ASP A 89 -18.47 -6.54 7.70
CA ASP A 89 -18.51 -6.56 6.23
C ASP A 89 -17.50 -5.83 5.32
N ALA A 90 -17.15 -6.56 4.25
CA ALA A 90 -15.97 -6.41 3.41
C ALA A 90 -16.09 -5.42 2.22
N SER A 91 -16.86 -4.35 2.34
CA SER A 91 -16.86 -3.28 1.32
C SER A 91 -16.95 -1.84 1.86
N SER A 92 -16.81 -1.63 3.18
CA SER A 92 -17.03 -0.34 3.87
C SER A 92 -15.99 -0.05 4.96
N GLN A 93 -14.70 -0.28 4.70
CA GLN A 93 -13.64 -0.41 5.73
C GLN A 93 -13.26 0.84 6.58
N ALA A 94 -14.00 1.95 6.56
CA ALA A 94 -13.55 3.20 7.22
C ALA A 94 -14.24 3.56 8.56
N THR A 95 -15.23 2.80 9.02
CA THR A 95 -16.05 3.21 10.18
C THR A 95 -16.46 2.05 11.08
N SER A 96 -16.20 2.17 12.38
CA SER A 96 -16.87 1.36 13.40
C SER A 96 -18.09 2.12 13.93
N SER A 97 -19.29 1.60 13.70
CA SER A 97 -20.54 2.16 14.24
C SER A 97 -20.86 1.55 15.61
N SER A 98 -21.53 2.32 16.46
CA SER A 98 -22.10 1.82 17.71
C SER A 98 -23.63 1.84 17.64
N ALA A 99 -24.24 0.78 18.17
CA ALA A 99 -25.67 0.68 18.39
C ALA A 99 -25.94 0.67 19.90
N TRP A 100 -26.95 1.42 20.34
CA TRP A 100 -27.38 1.46 21.73
C TRP A 100 -28.78 0.84 21.88
N HIS A 101 -28.97 0.06 22.95
CA HIS A 101 -30.23 -0.58 23.31
C HIS A 101 -30.50 -0.40 24.80
N ASN A 102 -31.69 0.09 25.19
CA ASN A 102 -32.06 0.26 26.61
C ASN A 102 -33.15 -0.72 27.06
N PRO A 103 -32.84 -1.65 27.99
CA PRO A 103 -33.82 -2.57 28.54
C PRO A 103 -34.76 -1.95 29.59
N GLN A 104 -34.43 -0.80 30.20
CA GLN A 104 -35.25 -0.15 31.22
C GLN A 104 -35.93 1.11 30.63
N ARG A 105 -37.16 0.91 30.14
CA ARG A 105 -37.89 1.89 29.33
C ARG A 105 -38.54 2.98 30.20
N ALA A 106 -38.12 4.23 30.04
CA ALA A 106 -39.00 5.36 30.31
C ALA A 106 -39.85 5.65 29.06
N PHE A 107 -41.11 6.05 29.25
CA PHE A 107 -41.99 6.47 28.14
C PHE A 107 -41.31 7.58 27.33
N GLY A 108 -41.20 7.41 26.01
CA GLY A 108 -40.61 8.40 25.10
C GLY A 108 -39.11 8.27 24.82
N GLN A 109 -38.44 7.20 25.28
CA GLN A 109 -37.06 6.90 24.90
C GLN A 109 -36.98 6.09 23.59
N PRO A 110 -35.97 6.32 22.73
CA PRO A 110 -35.76 5.48 21.55
C PRO A 110 -35.46 4.04 21.96
N GLU A 111 -36.00 3.07 21.21
CA GLU A 111 -35.73 1.64 21.42
C GLU A 111 -34.32 1.29 20.95
N THR A 112 -33.95 1.78 19.77
CA THR A 112 -32.59 1.69 19.25
C THR A 112 -32.13 3.02 18.71
N ALA A 113 -30.82 3.27 18.79
CA ALA A 113 -30.20 4.41 18.15
C ALA A 113 -28.86 3.97 17.53
N ALA A 114 -28.61 4.44 16.31
CA ALA A 114 -27.41 4.14 15.55
C ALA A 114 -26.85 5.43 14.94
N ILE A 115 -25.52 5.45 14.79
CA ILE A 115 -24.78 6.55 14.14
C ILE A 115 -24.02 6.00 12.94
N SER A 116 -24.10 6.70 11.81
CA SER A 116 -23.40 6.35 10.57
C SER A 116 -22.79 7.59 9.93
N LEU A 117 -21.72 7.38 9.16
CA LEU A 117 -21.05 8.43 8.41
C LEU A 117 -21.60 8.43 6.98
N VAL A 118 -22.31 9.48 6.60
CA VAL A 118 -22.89 9.62 5.24
C VAL A 118 -21.85 10.17 4.28
N GLN A 119 -21.07 11.16 4.73
CA GLN A 119 -20.08 11.83 3.89
C GLN A 119 -18.83 12.19 4.70
N ALA A 120 -17.67 11.96 4.08
CA ALA A 120 -16.37 12.34 4.60
C ALA A 120 -15.54 13.05 3.51
N PRO A 121 -14.66 13.99 3.88
CA PRO A 121 -13.72 14.60 2.96
C PRO A 121 -12.58 13.63 2.64
N ALA A 122 -12.43 13.22 1.38
CA ALA A 122 -11.28 12.43 0.93
C ALA A 122 -9.94 13.10 1.27
N SER A 123 -9.92 14.44 1.25
CA SER A 123 -8.76 15.27 1.61
C SER A 123 -8.32 15.13 3.08
N PHE A 124 -9.14 14.55 3.95
CA PHE A 124 -8.76 14.33 5.35
C PHE A 124 -7.64 13.30 5.49
N SER A 125 -7.55 12.32 4.59
CA SER A 125 -6.45 11.33 4.56
C SER A 125 -5.10 11.94 4.15
N LEU A 126 -5.07 13.22 3.78
CA LEU A 126 -3.87 13.96 3.42
C LEU A 126 -3.48 14.93 4.55
N PRO A 127 -2.22 15.40 4.60
CA PRO A 127 -1.80 16.40 5.57
C PRO A 127 -2.66 17.67 5.46
N TYR A 128 -3.27 18.05 6.57
CA TYR A 128 -4.28 19.09 6.62
C TYR A 128 -3.75 20.37 7.28
N LYS A 129 -4.21 21.55 6.89
CA LYS A 129 -3.71 22.83 7.45
C LYS A 129 -4.57 23.30 8.64
N THR A 130 -3.94 23.84 9.67
CA THR A 130 -4.66 24.53 10.76
C THR A 130 -5.51 25.69 10.22
N LYS A 131 -6.63 25.98 10.88
CA LYS A 131 -7.58 27.08 10.59
C LYS A 131 -8.26 27.03 9.21
N LYS A 132 -8.03 25.99 8.39
CA LYS A 132 -8.74 25.78 7.12
C LYS A 132 -10.02 24.98 7.40
N THR A 133 -11.16 25.49 6.95
CA THR A 133 -12.43 24.73 7.03
C THR A 133 -12.34 23.46 6.20
N VAL A 134 -12.69 22.33 6.81
CA VAL A 134 -12.73 21.02 6.14
C VAL A 134 -13.78 21.05 5.02
N LYS A 135 -13.34 20.75 3.79
CA LYS A 135 -14.20 20.70 2.60
C LYS A 135 -13.93 19.42 1.79
N PRO A 136 -14.97 18.69 1.36
CA PRO A 136 -16.37 18.86 1.79
C PRO A 136 -16.57 18.61 3.29
N PRO A 137 -17.70 19.02 3.91
CA PRO A 137 -17.93 18.79 5.34
C PRO A 137 -18.16 17.31 5.64
N PHE A 138 -17.97 16.94 6.91
CA PHE A 138 -18.44 15.66 7.41
C PHE A 138 -19.97 15.71 7.60
N ILE A 139 -20.67 14.67 7.17
CA ILE A 139 -22.11 14.50 7.39
C ILE A 139 -22.32 13.18 8.14
N LEU A 140 -22.88 13.27 9.34
CA LEU A 140 -23.29 12.12 10.14
C LEU A 140 -24.79 11.93 10.02
N ARG A 141 -25.25 10.68 9.97
CA ARG A 141 -26.65 10.33 10.11
C ARG A 141 -26.85 9.61 11.42
N ILE A 142 -27.79 10.10 12.20
CA ILE A 142 -28.31 9.36 13.34
C ILE A 142 -29.66 8.81 12.95
N SER A 143 -29.84 7.50 13.08
CA SER A 143 -31.12 6.83 12.97
C SER A 143 -31.57 6.36 14.36
N MET A 144 -32.86 6.51 14.65
CA MET A 144 -33.46 6.07 15.89
C MET A 144 -34.76 5.36 15.57
N THR A 145 -34.97 4.19 16.16
CA THR A 145 -36.28 3.53 16.14
C THR A 145 -36.98 3.76 17.47
N HIS A 146 -38.28 4.02 17.41
CA HIS A 146 -39.09 4.21 18.61
C HIS A 146 -40.47 3.58 18.45
N ARG A 147 -41.13 3.36 19.60
CA ARG A 147 -42.55 2.98 19.67
C ARG A 147 -43.28 3.97 20.56
N GLY A 148 -44.37 4.51 20.05
CA GLY A 148 -45.16 5.55 20.73
C GLY A 148 -44.62 6.97 20.51
N PRO A 149 -45.18 7.97 21.22
CA PRO A 149 -44.87 9.37 20.97
C PRO A 149 -43.46 9.70 21.44
N VAL A 150 -42.64 10.19 20.51
CA VAL A 150 -41.35 10.78 20.84
C VAL A 150 -41.55 12.25 21.13
N PHE A 151 -41.19 12.69 22.33
CA PHE A 151 -41.09 14.12 22.62
C PHE A 151 -39.87 14.69 21.92
N PRO A 152 -39.92 15.95 21.46
CA PRO A 152 -38.75 16.54 20.84
C PRO A 152 -37.65 16.66 21.91
N PHE A 153 -36.45 16.21 21.58
CA PHE A 153 -35.32 16.28 22.51
C PHE A 153 -34.07 16.85 21.84
N GLU A 154 -33.33 17.65 22.61
CA GLU A 154 -32.08 18.26 22.18
C GLU A 154 -30.95 17.23 22.29
N CYS A 155 -30.20 17.09 21.22
CA CYS A 155 -28.98 16.31 21.14
C CYS A 155 -27.80 17.21 20.82
N GLU A 156 -26.61 16.75 21.18
CA GLU A 156 -25.37 17.43 20.88
C GLU A 156 -24.40 16.45 20.22
N ALA A 157 -24.05 16.73 18.96
CA ALA A 157 -22.98 16.02 18.27
C ALA A 157 -21.67 16.79 18.45
N SER A 158 -20.60 16.08 18.77
CA SER A 158 -19.27 16.62 19.00
C SER A 158 -18.23 15.82 18.23
N CYS A 159 -17.18 16.48 17.76
CA CYS A 159 -16.05 15.92 17.05
C CYS A 159 -14.82 16.07 17.93
N HIS A 160 -14.07 14.99 18.13
CA HIS A 160 -12.87 14.94 18.98
C HIS A 160 -11.69 14.43 18.16
N LEU A 161 -10.50 14.96 18.43
CA LEU A 161 -9.26 14.46 17.83
C LEU A 161 -8.56 13.48 18.77
N LEU A 162 -8.33 12.26 18.28
CA LEU A 162 -7.60 11.23 19.00
C LEU A 162 -6.16 11.08 18.46
N ASN A 163 -5.23 10.75 19.33
CA ASN A 163 -3.91 10.23 18.96
C ASN A 163 -3.94 8.69 18.87
N GLN A 164 -2.85 8.09 18.37
CA GLN A 164 -2.76 6.63 18.24
C GLN A 164 -2.98 5.90 19.56
N GLN A 165 -2.37 6.36 20.65
CA GLN A 165 -2.51 5.72 21.97
C GLN A 165 -3.96 5.73 22.47
N GLN A 166 -4.71 6.80 22.22
CA GLN A 166 -6.14 6.89 22.56
C GLN A 166 -6.98 5.93 21.71
N VAL A 167 -6.66 5.78 20.42
CA VAL A 167 -7.31 4.80 19.53
C VAL A 167 -7.00 3.37 19.98
N ASP A 168 -5.76 3.07 20.33
CA ASP A 168 -5.36 1.74 20.84
C ASP A 168 -6.04 1.40 22.18
N ASN A 169 -6.41 2.43 22.96
CA ASN A 169 -7.09 2.31 24.25
C ASN A 169 -8.54 2.80 24.21
N LEU A 170 -9.22 2.68 23.05
CA LEU A 170 -10.56 3.21 22.84
C LEU A 170 -11.59 2.81 23.92
N PRO A 171 -11.60 1.56 24.45
CA PRO A 171 -12.55 1.17 25.50
C PRO A 171 -12.41 1.97 26.81
N LEU A 172 -11.25 2.60 27.05
CA LEU A 172 -10.99 3.44 28.22
C LEU A 172 -11.16 4.93 27.92
N TRP A 173 -11.34 5.30 26.65
CA TRP A 173 -11.49 6.69 26.25
C TRP A 173 -12.91 7.18 26.54
N HIS A 174 -13.03 8.42 27.03
CA HIS A 174 -14.31 9.06 27.27
C HIS A 174 -14.24 10.55 26.90
N PRO A 175 -15.30 11.15 26.31
CA PRO A 175 -15.29 12.55 25.89
C PRO A 175 -14.94 13.55 27.01
N SER A 176 -15.38 13.27 28.25
CA SER A 176 -15.10 14.13 29.41
C SER A 176 -13.62 14.19 29.82
N VAL A 177 -12.80 13.22 29.38
CA VAL A 177 -11.36 13.17 29.66
C VAL A 177 -10.57 13.95 28.62
N SER A 178 -11.17 14.26 27.47
CA SER A 178 -10.50 15.03 26.41
C SER A 178 -10.22 16.45 26.87
N SER A 179 -8.98 16.90 26.64
CA SER A 179 -8.61 18.27 26.97
C SER A 179 -9.31 19.23 26.00
N LYS A 180 -9.65 20.46 26.43
CA LYS A 180 -10.26 21.46 25.55
C LYS A 180 -9.44 21.75 24.28
N GLU A 181 -8.15 21.43 24.26
CA GLU A 181 -7.27 21.57 23.09
C GLU A 181 -7.53 20.53 22.00
N GLU A 182 -8.24 19.44 22.30
CA GLU A 182 -8.55 18.34 21.38
C GLU A 182 -9.88 18.54 20.62
N LEU A 183 -10.65 19.57 20.96
CA LEU A 183 -11.86 19.95 20.23
C LEU A 183 -11.53 20.89 19.06
N PRO A 184 -11.83 20.50 17.81
CA PRO A 184 -11.75 21.40 16.67
C PRO A 184 -12.79 22.53 16.80
N GLU A 185 -12.46 23.70 16.25
CA GLU A 185 -13.42 24.80 16.10
C GLU A 185 -14.56 24.35 15.18
N GLY A 186 -15.81 24.68 15.52
CA GLY A 186 -16.97 24.16 14.78
C GLY A 186 -17.19 22.65 14.98
N GLY A 187 -16.50 22.03 15.94
CA GLY A 187 -16.60 20.62 16.27
C GLY A 187 -17.84 20.23 17.06
N THR A 188 -18.75 21.16 17.39
CA THR A 188 -19.98 20.87 18.15
C THR A 188 -21.20 21.40 17.40
N VAL A 189 -22.20 20.55 17.22
CA VAL A 189 -23.48 20.86 16.57
C VAL A 189 -24.62 20.41 17.47
N LYS A 190 -25.43 21.36 17.92
CA LYS A 190 -26.68 21.10 18.63
C LYS A 190 -27.82 20.94 17.63
N PHE A 191 -28.65 19.93 17.81
CA PHE A 191 -29.80 19.67 16.95
C PHE A 191 -30.95 19.09 17.77
N CYS A 192 -32.16 19.18 17.25
CA CYS A 192 -33.35 18.60 17.87
C CYS A 192 -33.85 17.44 17.01
N MET A 193 -34.15 16.31 17.64
CA MET A 193 -34.92 15.24 17.00
C MET A 193 -36.39 15.62 17.10
N GLU A 194 -37.03 15.85 15.95
CA GLU A 194 -38.42 16.28 15.91
C GLU A 194 -39.37 15.15 16.33
N ALA A 195 -40.34 15.50 17.17
CA ALA A 195 -41.41 14.61 17.57
C ALA A 195 -42.22 14.13 16.37
N ASP A 196 -42.69 12.89 16.39
CA ASP A 196 -43.77 12.54 15.48
C ASP A 196 -45.09 13.08 16.01
N THR A 197 -45.89 13.62 15.10
CA THR A 197 -47.26 14.02 15.40
C THR A 197 -48.27 12.99 14.91
N ASP A 198 -47.81 11.91 14.26
CA ASP A 198 -48.72 10.85 13.82
C ASP A 198 -49.37 10.15 15.04
N PRO A 199 -50.72 10.16 15.12
CA PRO A 199 -51.46 9.49 16.19
C PRO A 199 -51.39 7.95 16.15
N ASN A 200 -50.72 7.33 15.18
CA ASN A 200 -50.57 5.88 15.09
C ASN A 200 -49.51 5.32 16.06
N PHE A 201 -49.81 5.41 17.36
CA PHE A 201 -48.93 5.06 18.49
C PHE A 201 -48.31 3.64 18.51
N PHE A 202 -48.77 2.71 17.68
CA PHE A 202 -48.35 1.30 17.73
C PHE A 202 -47.38 0.88 16.62
N GLN A 203 -47.13 1.72 15.62
CA GLN A 203 -46.14 1.39 14.60
C GLN A 203 -44.74 1.76 15.07
N GLU A 204 -43.79 0.89 14.73
CA GLU A 204 -42.37 1.16 14.91
C GLU A 204 -41.94 2.12 13.80
N GLU A 205 -41.52 3.32 14.18
CA GLU A 205 -41.09 4.35 13.25
C GLU A 205 -39.58 4.53 13.35
N GLU A 206 -38.93 4.65 12.20
CA GLU A 206 -37.53 5.00 12.10
C GLU A 206 -37.40 6.48 11.72
N LYS A 207 -36.72 7.25 12.55
CA LYS A 207 -36.38 8.65 12.28
C LYS A 207 -34.90 8.80 12.07
N SER A 208 -34.52 9.48 10.99
CA SER A 208 -33.14 9.81 10.70
C SER A 208 -32.92 11.31 10.61
N LYS A 209 -31.81 11.81 11.15
CA LYS A 209 -31.36 13.20 11.00
C LYS A 209 -29.91 13.25 10.53
N ASP A 210 -29.67 14.05 9.50
CA ASP A 210 -28.33 14.34 8.99
C ASP A 210 -27.76 15.57 9.69
N ILE A 211 -26.54 15.46 10.20
CA ILE A 211 -25.80 16.47 10.96
C ILE A 211 -24.58 16.85 10.16
N VAL A 212 -24.48 18.14 9.81
CA VAL A 212 -23.42 18.67 8.97
C VAL A 212 -22.44 19.48 9.80
N PHE A 213 -21.16 19.09 9.79
CA PHE A 213 -20.07 19.84 10.41
C PHE A 213 -19.47 20.84 9.41
N SER A 214 -20.23 21.90 9.09
CA SER A 214 -19.87 22.89 8.04
C SER A 214 -18.61 23.70 8.34
N ASP A 215 -18.33 23.95 9.62
CA ASP A 215 -17.31 24.89 10.06
C ASP A 215 -16.13 24.24 10.79
N LEU A 216 -15.97 22.93 10.61
CA LEU A 216 -14.91 22.16 11.26
C LEU A 216 -13.52 22.68 10.87
N LYS A 217 -12.75 23.17 11.85
CA LYS A 217 -11.38 23.67 11.69
C LYS A 217 -10.48 23.20 12.83
N PHE A 218 -9.22 22.94 12.51
CA PHE A 218 -8.24 22.54 13.52
C PHE A 218 -7.44 23.75 14.02
N ALA A 219 -7.52 24.02 15.32
CA ALA A 219 -6.84 25.17 15.93
C ALA A 219 -5.32 24.97 16.04
N ALA A 220 -4.88 23.74 16.34
CA ALA A 220 -3.49 23.41 16.64
C ALA A 220 -2.88 22.39 15.67
N SER A 221 -1.56 22.48 15.48
CA SER A 221 -0.81 21.47 14.73
C SER A 221 -0.64 20.19 15.55
N SER A 222 -0.70 19.07 14.84
CA SER A 222 -0.46 17.72 15.39
C SER A 222 1.01 17.39 15.65
N ARG A 223 1.95 18.27 15.25
CA ARG A 223 3.40 18.06 15.37
C ARG A 223 3.91 16.78 14.68
N MET A 224 3.42 16.48 13.49
CA MET A 224 3.74 15.27 12.70
C MET A 224 3.23 13.96 13.31
N THR A 225 2.33 14.03 14.30
CA THR A 225 1.67 12.84 14.85
C THR A 225 0.35 12.58 14.11
N LYS A 226 0.08 11.32 13.77
CA LYS A 226 -1.22 10.89 13.24
C LYS A 226 -2.36 11.29 14.21
N ARG A 227 -3.44 11.81 13.65
CA ARG A 227 -4.66 12.19 14.36
C ARG A 227 -5.87 11.54 13.72
N TYR A 228 -6.76 11.02 14.55
CA TYR A 228 -8.00 10.37 14.16
C TYR A 228 -9.18 11.23 14.59
N ILE A 229 -10.32 11.12 13.92
CA ILE A 229 -11.55 11.80 14.33
C ILE A 229 -12.46 10.79 15.02
N MET A 230 -12.96 11.17 16.19
CA MET A 230 -14.05 10.51 16.89
C MET A 230 -15.26 11.43 16.93
N PHE A 231 -16.40 10.97 16.40
CA PHE A 231 -17.68 11.65 16.56
C PHE A 231 -18.40 11.06 17.76
N CYS A 232 -18.96 11.93 18.61
CA CYS A 232 -19.73 11.56 19.77
C CYS A 232 -21.06 12.31 19.76
N VAL A 233 -22.17 11.59 19.84
CA VAL A 233 -23.51 12.16 19.96
C VAL A 233 -23.99 11.90 21.37
N SER A 234 -24.20 12.97 22.12
CA SER A 234 -24.86 12.92 23.43
C SER A 234 -26.37 12.84 23.22
N LEU A 235 -26.95 11.73 23.65
CA LEU A 235 -28.38 11.53 23.72
C LEU A 235 -28.91 12.05 25.06
N PRO A 236 -30.22 12.33 25.16
CA PRO A 236 -30.85 12.59 26.46
C PRO A 236 -30.60 11.44 27.44
N TYR A 237 -30.71 11.72 28.74
CA TYR A 237 -30.56 10.73 29.81
C TYR A 237 -29.13 10.15 29.97
N GLY A 238 -28.12 10.85 29.43
CA GLY A 238 -26.71 10.55 29.69
C GLY A 238 -26.14 9.39 28.85
N SER A 239 -26.84 8.94 27.82
CA SER A 239 -26.32 7.97 26.87
C SER A 239 -25.54 8.66 25.75
N SER A 240 -24.61 7.96 25.12
CA SER A 240 -23.84 8.51 24.01
C SER A 240 -23.56 7.46 22.92
N LEU A 241 -23.59 7.90 21.67
CA LEU A 241 -23.19 7.11 20.50
C LEU A 241 -21.84 7.60 20.00
N TRP A 242 -20.95 6.69 19.63
CA TRP A 242 -19.60 7.00 19.16
C TRP A 242 -19.35 6.43 17.76
N LEU A 243 -18.59 7.16 16.94
CA LEU A 243 -18.15 6.74 15.61
C LEU A 243 -16.70 7.17 15.39
N LEU A 244 -15.80 6.19 15.25
CA LEU A 244 -14.40 6.43 14.92
C LEU A 244 -14.22 6.44 13.40
N TYR A 245 -13.67 7.52 12.88
CA TYR A 245 -13.18 7.59 11.50
C TYR A 245 -11.73 7.12 11.47
N THR A 246 -11.49 5.94 10.86
CA THR A 246 -10.22 5.21 11.00
C THR A 246 -9.09 5.78 10.15
N LEU A 247 -9.38 6.63 9.16
CA LEU A 247 -8.35 7.25 8.32
C LEU A 247 -7.67 8.40 9.07
N PRO A 248 -6.36 8.30 9.39
CA PRO A 248 -5.65 9.34 10.09
C PRO A 248 -5.35 10.54 9.18
N THR A 249 -5.10 11.68 9.82
CA THR A 249 -4.51 12.87 9.19
C THR A 249 -3.31 13.37 9.98
N ILE A 250 -2.54 14.29 9.40
CA ILE A 250 -1.54 15.09 10.11
C ILE A 250 -1.88 16.56 9.92
N ILE A 251 -2.13 17.27 11.02
CA ILE A 251 -2.44 18.70 11.01
C ILE A 251 -1.15 19.52 11.05
N LEU A 252 -0.88 20.29 10.01
CA LEU A 252 0.27 21.16 9.79
C LEU A 252 -0.09 22.63 10.11
N SER A 253 0.82 23.35 10.76
CA SER A 253 0.62 24.78 11.07
C SER A 253 0.66 25.69 9.82
N ARG A 254 1.40 25.28 8.78
CA ARG A 254 1.58 26.02 7.52
C ARG A 254 1.94 25.06 6.39
N GLN A 255 1.66 25.45 5.14
CA GLN A 255 2.16 24.71 3.97
C GLN A 255 3.67 24.96 3.88
N THR A 256 4.46 23.98 4.27
CA THR A 256 5.92 24.02 4.23
C THR A 256 6.42 22.69 3.71
N SER A 257 7.74 22.57 3.58
CA SER A 257 8.48 21.34 3.25
C SER A 257 8.19 20.12 4.13
N GLN A 258 7.28 20.23 5.10
CA GLN A 258 6.81 19.12 5.94
C GLN A 258 5.67 18.32 5.30
N TYR A 259 5.08 18.78 4.19
CA TYR A 259 3.95 18.10 3.56
C TYR A 259 4.32 16.69 3.10
N ASP A 260 5.40 16.54 2.33
CA ASP A 260 5.85 15.24 1.81
C ASP A 260 6.24 14.31 2.96
N LYS A 261 6.92 14.85 3.98
CA LYS A 261 7.24 14.12 5.20
C LYS A 261 5.97 13.60 5.89
N ALA A 262 4.91 14.41 5.95
CA ALA A 262 3.65 14.01 6.57
C ALA A 262 2.93 12.95 5.75
N LEU A 263 2.97 13.03 4.41
CA LEU A 263 2.47 11.96 3.54
C LEU A 263 3.17 10.63 3.80
N LEU A 264 4.51 10.63 3.90
CA LEU A 264 5.27 9.42 4.21
C LEU A 264 4.82 8.82 5.56
N ILE A 265 4.71 9.65 6.61
CA ILE A 265 4.22 9.17 7.93
C ILE A 265 2.81 8.59 7.82
N LEU A 266 1.91 9.22 7.07
CA LEU A 266 0.55 8.73 6.87
C LEU A 266 0.50 7.37 6.17
N GLN A 267 1.43 7.13 5.23
CA GLN A 267 1.62 5.86 4.51
C GLN A 267 2.41 4.81 5.31
N ASP A 268 2.67 5.07 6.60
CA ASP A 268 3.55 4.28 7.46
C ASP A 268 4.95 4.06 6.89
N ILE A 269 5.37 4.95 5.97
CA ILE A 269 6.73 5.06 5.50
C ILE A 269 7.44 5.98 6.48
N ARG A 270 8.34 5.41 7.29
CA ARG A 270 9.20 6.23 8.15
C ARG A 270 9.96 7.20 7.25
N PRO A 271 9.73 8.52 7.35
CA PRO A 271 10.55 9.46 6.63
C PRO A 271 11.98 9.23 7.09
N LEU A 272 12.89 9.11 6.14
CA LEU A 272 14.32 9.03 6.39
C LEU A 272 14.78 10.39 6.95
N ASP A 273 14.42 10.69 8.19
CA ASP A 273 14.88 11.87 8.88
C ASP A 273 16.40 11.77 8.93
N GLY A 274 17.14 12.78 8.47
CA GLY A 274 18.62 12.74 8.48
C GLY A 274 19.24 12.42 9.85
N ARG A 275 18.48 12.56 10.94
CA ARG A 275 18.85 12.09 12.29
C ARG A 275 18.47 10.63 12.57
N SER A 276 17.33 10.15 12.07
CA SER A 276 16.96 8.73 12.09
C SER A 276 17.85 7.92 11.18
N LEU A 277 18.16 8.41 9.97
CA LEU A 277 19.21 7.84 9.12
C LEU A 277 20.54 7.73 9.84
N LYS A 278 20.88 8.62 10.77
CA LYS A 278 22.11 8.49 11.57
C LYS A 278 21.94 7.44 12.68
N ALA A 279 20.78 7.36 13.32
CA ALA A 279 20.50 6.36 14.35
C ALA A 279 20.31 4.94 13.76
N GLU A 280 19.58 4.79 12.67
CA GLU A 280 19.45 3.59 11.84
C GLU A 280 20.75 3.30 11.11
N ARG A 281 21.51 4.26 10.57
CA ARG A 281 22.88 3.96 10.13
C ARG A 281 23.74 3.51 11.28
N ASN A 282 23.59 4.04 12.49
CA ASN A 282 24.36 3.57 13.64
C ASN A 282 23.89 2.19 14.10
N ALA A 283 22.59 1.90 14.10
CA ALA A 283 22.01 0.61 14.49
C ALA A 283 22.26 -0.46 13.42
N ALA A 284 22.05 -0.13 12.15
CA ALA A 284 22.45 -0.93 11.00
C ALA A 284 23.97 -1.04 10.92
N ALA A 285 24.76 -0.02 11.24
CA ALA A 285 26.22 -0.16 11.35
C ALA A 285 26.61 -1.01 12.56
N THR A 286 25.84 -1.04 13.65
CA THR A 286 26.10 -1.90 14.80
C THR A 286 25.71 -3.34 14.48
N ALA A 287 24.56 -3.56 13.80
CA ALA A 287 24.11 -4.86 13.32
C ALA A 287 25.03 -5.38 12.21
N ALA A 288 25.42 -4.54 11.26
CA ALA A 288 26.42 -4.82 10.25
C ALA A 288 27.81 -4.97 10.86
N ALA A 289 28.18 -4.26 11.93
CA ALA A 289 29.43 -4.50 12.64
C ALA A 289 29.40 -5.81 13.41
N THR A 290 28.26 -6.20 13.98
CA THR A 290 28.08 -7.49 14.64
C THR A 290 28.08 -8.62 13.62
N THR A 291 27.44 -8.43 12.47
CA THR A 291 27.41 -9.38 11.36
C THR A 291 28.76 -9.45 10.65
N ARG A 292 29.45 -8.33 10.45
CA ARG A 292 30.84 -8.28 9.96
C ARG A 292 31.80 -8.86 10.99
N ALA A 293 31.58 -8.68 12.29
CA ALA A 293 32.37 -9.34 13.33
C ALA A 293 32.11 -10.85 13.34
N LEU A 294 30.86 -11.28 13.14
CA LEU A 294 30.50 -12.69 12.97
C LEU A 294 31.10 -13.27 11.68
N ALA A 295 31.05 -12.54 10.56
CA ALA A 295 31.64 -12.94 9.29
C ALA A 295 33.17 -12.92 9.35
N THR A 296 33.77 -12.00 10.10
CA THR A 296 35.22 -11.95 10.37
C THR A 296 35.60 -13.10 11.30
N GLU A 297 34.81 -13.41 12.31
CA GLU A 297 35.04 -14.56 13.19
C GLU A 297 34.79 -15.88 12.43
N LEU A 298 33.84 -15.94 11.50
CA LEU A 298 33.64 -17.08 10.60
C LEU A 298 34.80 -17.21 9.60
N LYS A 299 35.34 -16.10 9.08
CA LYS A 299 36.61 -16.08 8.31
C LYS A 299 37.79 -16.56 9.16
N ARG A 300 37.81 -16.23 10.46
CA ARG A 300 38.87 -16.63 11.41
C ARG A 300 38.71 -18.07 11.93
N ARG A 301 37.47 -18.58 11.95
CA ARG A 301 37.09 -19.95 12.36
C ARG A 301 36.98 -20.91 11.19
N ALA A 302 37.01 -20.42 9.95
CA ALA A 302 37.25 -21.27 8.80
C ALA A 302 38.50 -22.09 9.16
N PRO A 303 38.39 -23.41 9.25
CA PRO A 303 39.46 -24.22 9.79
C PRO A 303 40.71 -23.90 8.99
N SER A 304 41.74 -23.36 9.67
CA SER A 304 43.11 -23.59 9.25
C SER A 304 43.24 -25.09 9.24
N ALA A 305 42.89 -25.72 8.11
CA ALA A 305 43.07 -27.13 7.89
C ALA A 305 44.56 -27.35 8.08
N GLU A 306 44.92 -27.85 9.25
CA GLU A 306 46.29 -28.14 9.62
C GLU A 306 46.88 -29.04 8.53
N GLY A 307 47.67 -28.45 7.63
CA GLY A 307 48.39 -29.18 6.59
C GLY A 307 48.29 -28.68 5.14
N GLY A 308 47.69 -27.52 4.83
CA GLY A 308 47.71 -27.01 3.45
C GLY A 308 47.55 -25.49 3.34
N ASP A 309 48.49 -24.87 2.64
CA ASP A 309 48.67 -23.45 2.33
C ASP A 309 47.53 -22.87 1.43
N LEU A 310 46.26 -23.05 1.84
CA LEU A 310 45.07 -22.54 1.14
C LEU A 310 44.57 -21.22 1.75
N ASP A 311 45.50 -20.38 2.22
CA ASP A 311 45.19 -18.99 2.56
C ASP A 311 44.72 -18.27 1.29
N GLY A 312 43.44 -17.91 1.25
CA GLY A 312 42.89 -17.06 0.20
C GLY A 312 41.80 -17.66 -0.70
N TYR A 313 41.21 -18.81 -0.35
CA TYR A 313 40.13 -19.43 -1.12
C TYR A 313 38.81 -19.54 -0.34
N PHE A 314 37.69 -19.36 -1.05
CA PHE A 314 36.34 -19.48 -0.51
C PHE A 314 35.60 -20.69 -1.11
N SER A 315 35.04 -21.55 -0.25
CA SER A 315 34.19 -22.67 -0.68
C SER A 315 32.73 -22.23 -0.85
N PRO A 316 31.92 -22.92 -1.67
CA PRO A 316 30.51 -22.60 -1.89
C PRO A 316 29.68 -22.56 -0.60
N SER A 317 29.97 -23.43 0.36
CA SER A 317 29.25 -23.48 1.63
C SER A 317 29.50 -22.23 2.47
N VAL A 318 30.77 -21.80 2.56
CA VAL A 318 31.14 -20.59 3.30
C VAL A 318 30.52 -19.35 2.64
N CYS A 319 30.58 -19.27 1.30
CA CYS A 319 29.94 -18.19 0.55
C CYS A 319 28.42 -18.13 0.76
N SER A 320 27.75 -19.29 0.76
CA SER A 320 26.31 -19.40 1.03
C SER A 320 25.95 -18.88 2.42
N ASP A 321 26.73 -19.22 3.44
CA ASP A 321 26.50 -18.77 4.81
C ASP A 321 26.65 -17.25 4.94
N ILE A 322 27.67 -16.67 4.28
CA ILE A 322 27.88 -15.22 4.24
C ILE A 322 26.71 -14.52 3.53
N ILE A 323 26.30 -15.00 2.34
CA ILE A 323 25.18 -14.43 1.58
C ILE A 323 23.90 -14.41 2.44
N ASN A 324 23.57 -15.52 3.09
CA ASN A 324 22.37 -15.60 3.95
C ASN A 324 22.46 -14.68 5.17
N ALA A 325 23.62 -14.61 5.81
CA ALA A 325 23.83 -13.77 6.98
C ALA A 325 23.65 -12.28 6.63
N GLU A 326 24.23 -11.83 5.52
CA GLU A 326 24.16 -10.44 5.09
C GLU A 326 22.80 -10.06 4.54
N TYR A 327 22.19 -10.92 3.73
CA TYR A 327 20.82 -10.74 3.26
C TYR A 327 19.85 -10.60 4.46
N LYS A 328 19.99 -11.44 5.49
CA LYS A 328 19.19 -11.32 6.71
C LYS A 328 19.52 -10.03 7.49
N ALA A 329 20.79 -9.62 7.54
CA ALA A 329 21.22 -8.39 8.21
C ALA A 329 20.71 -7.11 7.51
N ALA A 330 20.50 -7.16 6.20
CA ALA A 330 19.79 -6.12 5.44
C ALA A 330 18.30 -6.03 5.80
N GLY A 331 17.78 -7.00 6.55
CA GLY A 331 16.47 -6.95 7.18
C GLY A 331 15.35 -7.53 6.34
N PHE A 332 15.64 -8.19 5.22
CA PHE A 332 14.63 -8.90 4.42
C PHE A 332 13.96 -10.00 5.24
N VAL A 333 12.64 -10.08 5.15
CA VAL A 333 11.82 -11.04 5.91
C VAL A 333 11.75 -12.36 5.16
N ARG A 334 11.63 -12.31 3.83
CA ARG A 334 11.57 -13.50 2.99
C ARG A 334 12.94 -14.18 2.93
N PRO A 335 13.10 -15.44 3.36
CA PRO A 335 14.38 -16.14 3.24
C PRO A 335 14.74 -16.43 1.77
N LEU A 336 16.04 -16.43 1.47
CA LEU A 336 16.54 -16.91 0.18
C LEU A 336 16.31 -18.42 0.06
N THR A 337 15.79 -18.84 -1.08
CA THR A 337 15.60 -20.26 -1.38
C THR A 337 16.93 -20.93 -1.75
N PRO A 338 17.06 -22.26 -1.63
CA PRO A 338 18.27 -22.96 -2.07
C PRO A 338 18.62 -22.72 -3.55
N MET A 339 17.60 -22.54 -4.39
CA MET A 339 17.76 -22.27 -5.81
C MET A 339 18.37 -20.88 -6.06
N GLU A 340 17.98 -19.90 -5.27
CA GLU A 340 18.51 -18.52 -5.31
C GLU A 340 19.95 -18.46 -4.85
N ILE A 341 20.25 -19.14 -3.74
CA ILE A 341 21.62 -19.26 -3.26
C ILE A 341 22.50 -19.91 -4.33
N ARG A 342 22.03 -20.98 -4.98
CA ARG A 342 22.75 -21.60 -6.09
C ARG A 342 23.00 -20.59 -7.22
N HIS A 343 22.00 -19.81 -7.60
CA HIS A 343 22.15 -18.81 -8.68
C HIS A 343 23.12 -17.68 -8.30
N LEU A 344 23.11 -17.22 -7.05
CA LEU A 344 24.07 -16.25 -6.54
C LEU A 344 25.49 -16.82 -6.50
N LEU A 345 25.66 -18.10 -6.14
CA LEU A 345 26.95 -18.78 -6.22
C LEU A 345 27.44 -18.91 -7.66
N LEU A 346 26.55 -19.20 -8.62
CA LEU A 346 26.90 -19.18 -10.05
C LEU A 346 27.37 -17.78 -10.49
N ALA A 347 26.67 -16.73 -10.05
CA ALA A 347 27.06 -15.35 -10.32
C ALA A 347 28.41 -14.97 -9.68
N ALA A 348 28.76 -15.59 -8.54
CA ALA A 348 30.08 -15.45 -7.92
C ALA A 348 31.21 -16.17 -8.68
N GLY A 349 30.88 -16.98 -9.70
CA GLY A 349 31.85 -17.72 -10.51
C GLY A 349 32.03 -19.18 -10.12
N PHE A 350 31.20 -19.72 -9.21
CA PHE A 350 31.15 -21.17 -8.99
C PHE A 350 30.51 -21.86 -10.19
N SER A 351 31.03 -23.03 -10.58
CA SER A 351 30.46 -23.83 -11.67
C SER A 351 29.56 -24.93 -11.12
N PRO A 352 28.41 -25.22 -11.76
CA PRO A 352 27.57 -26.33 -11.32
C PRO A 352 28.28 -27.65 -11.59
N THR A 353 28.12 -28.62 -10.68
CA THR A 353 28.69 -29.99 -10.79
C THR A 353 28.17 -30.78 -11.99
N THR A 354 27.15 -30.26 -12.68
CA THR A 354 26.46 -30.93 -13.78
C THR A 354 26.75 -30.18 -15.07
N ALA A 355 27.78 -30.61 -15.79
CA ALA A 355 27.98 -30.21 -17.18
C ALA A 355 26.97 -30.97 -18.05
N GLU A 356 25.97 -30.27 -18.60
CA GLU A 356 25.02 -30.82 -19.58
C GLU A 356 25.72 -31.28 -20.88
N SER A 357 26.98 -30.87 -21.10
CA SER A 357 27.75 -31.18 -22.29
C SER A 357 28.45 -32.54 -22.28
N GLY A 358 28.24 -33.40 -21.27
CA GLY A 358 28.84 -34.75 -21.20
C GLY A 358 30.36 -34.79 -21.03
N ALA A 359 31.05 -33.65 -21.11
CA ALA A 359 32.44 -33.50 -20.73
C ALA A 359 32.52 -33.24 -19.22
N PRO A 360 33.33 -33.99 -18.45
CA PRO A 360 33.52 -33.75 -17.03
C PRO A 360 34.27 -32.44 -16.85
N VAL A 361 33.52 -31.35 -16.66
CA VAL A 361 34.07 -30.11 -16.12
C VAL A 361 34.11 -30.31 -14.62
N GLU A 362 35.32 -30.36 -14.05
CA GLU A 362 35.43 -30.41 -12.60
C GLU A 362 34.76 -29.15 -12.02
N PRO A 363 33.79 -29.31 -11.09
CA PRO A 363 33.16 -28.16 -10.46
C PRO A 363 34.23 -27.31 -9.83
N ARG A 364 34.23 -26.01 -10.12
CA ARG A 364 35.10 -25.07 -9.41
C ARG A 364 34.71 -25.08 -7.93
N GLN A 365 35.48 -25.80 -7.11
CA GLN A 365 35.16 -25.99 -5.68
C GLN A 365 35.60 -24.81 -4.80
N VAL A 366 36.44 -23.93 -5.32
CA VAL A 366 37.01 -22.80 -4.59
C VAL A 366 37.10 -21.55 -5.47
N LEU A 367 36.83 -20.38 -4.87
CA LEU A 367 37.01 -19.06 -5.47
C LEU A 367 38.20 -18.32 -4.82
N PRO A 368 39.08 -17.69 -5.62
CA PRO A 368 40.07 -16.76 -5.09
C PRO A 368 39.43 -15.60 -4.33
N THR A 369 40.15 -15.07 -3.33
CA THR A 369 39.68 -13.97 -2.48
C THR A 369 39.30 -12.72 -3.28
N GLU A 370 40.06 -12.38 -4.32
CA GLU A 370 39.79 -11.20 -5.14
C GLU A 370 38.47 -11.33 -5.92
N GLU A 371 38.20 -12.49 -6.51
CA GLU A 371 36.94 -12.76 -7.22
C GLU A 371 35.75 -12.73 -6.26
N TRP A 372 35.91 -13.33 -5.07
CA TRP A 372 34.88 -13.27 -4.04
C TRP A 372 34.61 -11.84 -3.57
N GLN A 373 35.65 -11.04 -3.34
CA GLN A 373 35.50 -9.64 -2.95
C GLN A 373 34.76 -8.81 -3.99
N ALA A 374 35.07 -9.01 -5.28
CA ALA A 374 34.36 -8.31 -6.36
C ALA A 374 32.87 -8.69 -6.42
N PHE A 375 32.55 -9.98 -6.29
CA PHE A 375 31.15 -10.43 -6.19
C PHE A 375 30.46 -9.87 -4.95
N HIS A 376 31.14 -9.90 -3.81
CA HIS A 376 30.61 -9.46 -2.53
C HIS A 376 30.29 -7.96 -2.51
N GLU A 377 31.18 -7.14 -3.07
CA GLU A 377 30.95 -5.71 -3.26
C GLU A 377 29.71 -5.46 -4.14
N TRP A 378 29.60 -6.15 -5.28
CA TRP A 378 28.43 -6.07 -6.15
C TRP A 378 27.14 -6.51 -5.45
N PHE A 379 27.20 -7.60 -4.66
CA PHE A 379 26.07 -8.10 -3.91
C PHE A 379 25.56 -7.06 -2.90
N GLU A 380 26.47 -6.45 -2.13
CA GLU A 380 26.13 -5.43 -1.12
C GLU A 380 25.67 -4.11 -1.77
N SER A 381 26.40 -3.60 -2.76
CA SER A 381 26.16 -2.28 -3.34
C SER A 381 25.00 -2.26 -4.32
N GLU A 382 24.89 -3.26 -5.20
CA GLU A 382 23.91 -3.27 -6.29
C GLU A 382 22.67 -4.09 -5.91
N LEU A 383 22.84 -5.36 -5.55
CA LEU A 383 21.70 -6.27 -5.38
C LEU A 383 20.87 -5.92 -4.14
N LEU A 384 21.49 -5.79 -2.97
CA LEU A 384 20.75 -5.46 -1.75
C LEU A 384 20.10 -4.08 -1.85
N THR A 385 20.78 -3.10 -2.45
CA THR A 385 20.21 -1.76 -2.70
C THR A 385 18.99 -1.81 -3.63
N ALA A 386 19.08 -2.54 -4.74
CA ALA A 386 17.95 -2.71 -5.66
C ALA A 386 16.76 -3.39 -4.97
N LEU A 387 17.02 -4.45 -4.18
CA LEU A 387 15.98 -5.14 -3.41
C LEU A 387 15.36 -4.25 -2.34
N HIS A 388 16.12 -3.36 -1.71
CA HIS A 388 15.58 -2.37 -0.78
C HIS A 388 14.56 -1.44 -1.46
N GLY A 389 14.82 -1.04 -2.70
CA GLY A 389 13.91 -0.21 -3.49
C GLY A 389 12.55 -0.86 -3.76
N VAL A 390 12.50 -2.20 -3.83
CA VAL A 390 11.28 -2.97 -4.10
C VAL A 390 10.89 -3.89 -2.93
N ARG A 391 11.38 -3.58 -1.73
CA ARG A 391 11.31 -4.48 -0.58
C ARG A 391 9.89 -4.88 -0.23
N ARG A 392 8.93 -3.96 -0.35
CA ARG A 392 7.51 -4.22 -0.09
C ARG A 392 6.96 -5.34 -0.98
N LEU A 393 7.36 -5.37 -2.24
CA LEU A 393 6.96 -6.41 -3.20
C LEU A 393 7.75 -7.70 -3.03
N TRP A 394 9.03 -7.58 -2.64
CA TRP A 394 9.92 -8.72 -2.47
C TRP A 394 9.63 -9.54 -1.20
N ASP A 395 9.33 -8.86 -0.09
CA ASP A 395 8.99 -9.48 1.20
C ASP A 395 7.50 -9.88 1.29
N HIS A 396 6.69 -9.61 0.26
CA HIS A 396 5.25 -9.90 0.28
C HIS A 396 5.00 -11.41 0.37
N ASP A 397 4.05 -11.80 1.23
CA ASP A 397 3.57 -13.17 1.33
C ASP A 397 2.85 -13.61 0.04
N PRO A 398 2.80 -14.91 -0.27
CA PRO A 398 2.27 -15.39 -1.54
C PRO A 398 0.86 -14.86 -1.83
N PRO A 399 0.59 -14.43 -3.08
CA PRO A 399 1.41 -14.59 -4.29
C PRO A 399 2.66 -13.68 -4.32
N GLN A 400 3.81 -14.26 -4.64
CA GLN A 400 5.04 -13.49 -4.80
C GLN A 400 5.00 -12.74 -6.14
N LEU A 401 4.91 -11.42 -6.10
CA LEU A 401 4.89 -10.59 -7.32
C LEU A 401 6.26 -10.62 -8.03
N ILE A 402 7.33 -10.57 -7.24
CA ILE A 402 8.70 -10.66 -7.73
C ILE A 402 9.17 -12.11 -7.63
N CYS A 403 9.43 -12.68 -8.80
CA CYS A 403 9.98 -14.00 -8.99
C CYS A 403 11.41 -14.13 -8.45
N SER A 404 11.79 -15.38 -8.24
CA SER A 404 13.10 -15.77 -7.76
C SER A 404 14.25 -15.35 -8.69
N PHE A 405 15.44 -15.08 -8.13
CA PHE A 405 16.67 -14.84 -8.90
C PHE A 405 17.05 -15.97 -9.86
N ALA A 406 16.61 -17.18 -9.54
CA ALA A 406 16.96 -18.37 -10.31
C ALA A 406 16.13 -18.56 -11.57
N LEU A 407 15.08 -17.76 -11.77
CA LEU A 407 14.20 -17.89 -12.93
C LEU A 407 14.78 -17.09 -14.10
N MET A 408 15.19 -17.84 -15.12
CA MET A 408 15.69 -17.28 -16.36
C MET A 408 14.53 -16.89 -17.28
N ARG A 409 14.86 -16.19 -18.36
CA ARG A 409 13.88 -15.79 -19.39
C ARG A 409 13.07 -16.98 -19.90
N HIS A 410 13.74 -18.08 -20.22
CA HIS A 410 13.11 -19.28 -20.77
C HIS A 410 12.10 -19.92 -19.81
N ASP A 411 12.45 -20.04 -18.52
CA ASP A 411 11.54 -20.61 -17.51
C ASP A 411 10.25 -19.80 -17.38
N VAL A 412 10.40 -18.47 -17.47
CA VAL A 412 9.28 -17.52 -17.40
C VAL A 412 8.43 -17.57 -18.67
N GLU A 413 9.06 -17.68 -19.84
CA GLU A 413 8.35 -17.86 -21.11
C GLU A 413 7.52 -19.13 -21.10
N GLU A 414 8.10 -20.26 -20.67
CA GLU A 414 7.41 -21.54 -20.58
C GLU A 414 6.24 -21.52 -19.58
N ALA A 415 6.43 -20.85 -18.43
CA ALA A 415 5.39 -20.71 -17.43
C ALA A 415 4.24 -19.81 -17.93
N LEU A 416 4.55 -18.68 -18.57
CA LEU A 416 3.56 -17.72 -19.07
C LEU A 416 2.87 -18.19 -20.35
N GLU A 417 3.49 -19.08 -21.14
CA GLU A 417 2.88 -19.62 -22.35
C GLU A 417 1.57 -20.36 -22.04
N ARG A 418 1.49 -21.00 -20.87
CA ARG A 418 0.30 -21.75 -20.43
C ARG A 418 -0.72 -20.88 -19.69
N ALA A 419 -0.38 -19.62 -19.40
CA ALA A 419 -1.22 -18.72 -18.62
C ALA A 419 -2.21 -17.92 -19.50
N PRO A 420 -3.31 -17.41 -18.92
CA PRO A 420 -4.21 -16.49 -19.61
C PRO A 420 -3.53 -15.18 -20.03
N ALA A 421 -4.04 -14.54 -21.07
CA ALA A 421 -3.57 -13.21 -21.47
C ALA A 421 -3.77 -12.17 -20.36
N GLY A 422 -2.80 -11.27 -20.23
CA GLY A 422 -2.70 -10.30 -19.14
C GLY A 422 -2.00 -10.85 -17.90
N THR A 423 -1.66 -12.15 -17.87
CA THR A 423 -0.83 -12.72 -16.79
C THR A 423 0.60 -12.23 -16.92
N PHE A 424 1.21 -11.85 -15.81
CA PHE A 424 2.58 -11.35 -15.79
C PHE A 424 3.34 -11.81 -14.56
N CYS A 425 4.65 -11.66 -14.62
CA CYS A 425 5.53 -11.78 -13.47
C CYS A 425 6.68 -10.77 -13.57
N VAL A 426 7.24 -10.39 -12.43
CA VAL A 426 8.43 -9.53 -12.38
C VAL A 426 9.63 -10.36 -11.99
N ARG A 427 10.76 -10.20 -12.68
CA ARG A 427 12.02 -10.87 -12.29
C ARG A 427 13.18 -9.89 -12.28
N PRO A 428 14.13 -10.04 -11.36
CA PRO A 428 15.42 -9.36 -11.45
C PRO A 428 16.24 -9.98 -12.60
N LYS A 429 16.96 -9.14 -13.35
CA LYS A 429 17.98 -9.56 -14.31
C LYS A 429 19.32 -9.33 -13.64
N LEU A 430 19.95 -10.44 -13.24
CA LEU A 430 21.24 -10.42 -12.58
C LEU A 430 22.35 -10.65 -13.61
N LYS A 431 23.33 -9.77 -13.59
CA LYS A 431 24.62 -9.98 -14.25
C LYS A 431 25.70 -9.44 -13.33
N ALA A 432 26.60 -10.33 -12.90
CA ALA A 432 27.65 -9.96 -11.95
C ALA A 432 28.49 -8.80 -12.50
N GLY A 433 28.69 -7.77 -11.68
CA GLY A 433 29.41 -6.56 -12.07
C GLY A 433 28.57 -5.52 -12.83
N GLU A 434 27.29 -5.78 -13.07
CA GLU A 434 26.36 -4.80 -13.66
C GLU A 434 25.27 -4.39 -12.67
N ALA A 435 24.72 -3.19 -12.84
CA ALA A 435 23.58 -2.72 -12.07
C ALA A 435 22.38 -3.66 -12.26
N VAL A 436 21.67 -3.97 -11.18
CA VAL A 436 20.49 -4.84 -11.22
C VAL A 436 19.38 -4.12 -11.99
N SER A 437 18.88 -4.79 -13.03
CA SER A 437 17.70 -4.36 -13.78
C SER A 437 16.52 -5.29 -13.51
N TRP A 438 15.31 -4.83 -13.83
CA TRP A 438 14.08 -5.59 -13.66
C TRP A 438 13.47 -5.91 -15.02
N ALA A 439 12.81 -7.06 -15.13
CA ALA A 439 12.06 -7.44 -16.30
C ALA A 439 10.62 -7.78 -15.91
N ILE A 440 9.66 -7.06 -16.48
CA ILE A 440 8.24 -7.44 -16.42
C ILE A 440 7.96 -8.31 -17.63
N SER A 441 7.65 -9.58 -17.39
CA SER A 441 7.32 -10.54 -18.43
C SER A 441 5.81 -10.74 -18.46
N LEU A 442 5.19 -10.54 -19.61
CA LEU A 442 3.73 -10.48 -19.79
C LEU A 442 3.30 -11.42 -20.90
N ARG A 443 2.24 -12.17 -20.63
CA ARG A 443 1.47 -12.91 -21.63
C ARG A 443 0.52 -11.97 -22.37
N GLU A 444 0.83 -11.65 -23.62
CA GLU A 444 0.02 -10.74 -24.44
C GLU A 444 -0.79 -11.52 -25.50
N ASN A 445 -2.06 -11.14 -25.69
CA ASN A 445 -2.85 -11.61 -26.82
C ASN A 445 -2.55 -10.69 -28.01
N LEU A 446 -1.54 -11.04 -28.80
CA LEU A 446 -1.24 -10.34 -30.03
C LEU A 446 -2.30 -10.70 -31.08
N ILE A 447 -3.18 -9.74 -31.37
CA ILE A 447 -4.21 -9.88 -32.41
C ILE A 447 -3.48 -10.07 -33.75
N GLY A 448 -3.60 -11.26 -34.34
CA GLY A 448 -3.03 -11.59 -35.65
C GLY A 448 -1.78 -12.47 -35.65
N GLU A 449 -1.22 -12.81 -34.48
CA GLU A 449 -0.15 -13.80 -34.41
C GLU A 449 -0.70 -15.20 -34.14
N ALA A 450 -0.24 -16.18 -34.92
CA ALA A 450 -0.69 -17.58 -34.81
C ALA A 450 -0.26 -18.25 -33.51
N ARG A 451 0.71 -17.67 -32.79
CA ARG A 451 1.13 -18.14 -31.47
C ARG A 451 1.13 -16.96 -30.51
N PRO A 452 0.42 -17.06 -29.38
CA PRO A 452 0.55 -16.06 -28.32
C PRO A 452 2.01 -15.98 -27.86
N GLY A 453 2.55 -14.77 -27.77
CA GLY A 453 3.93 -14.49 -27.36
C GLY A 453 4.03 -14.10 -25.88
N VAL A 454 5.26 -14.03 -25.38
CA VAL A 454 5.58 -13.42 -24.09
C VAL A 454 6.40 -12.15 -24.37
N LYS A 455 5.89 -11.01 -23.90
CA LYS A 455 6.54 -9.71 -24.04
C LYS A 455 7.35 -9.41 -22.79
N HIS A 456 8.57 -8.93 -22.96
CA HIS A 456 9.43 -8.51 -21.85
C HIS A 456 9.63 -7.00 -21.90
N ILE A 457 9.38 -6.34 -20.76
CA ILE A 457 9.65 -4.92 -20.55
C ILE A 457 10.84 -4.83 -19.60
N LEU A 458 11.95 -4.29 -20.08
CA LEU A 458 13.17 -4.09 -19.28
C LEU A 458 13.12 -2.72 -18.60
N LEU A 459 13.44 -2.70 -17.31
CA LEU A 459 13.51 -1.51 -16.47
C LEU A 459 14.91 -1.44 -15.85
N ASP A 460 15.70 -0.45 -16.25
CA ASP A 460 17.00 -0.18 -15.62
C ASP A 460 16.84 0.59 -14.29
N ALA A 461 17.95 0.92 -13.64
CA ALA A 461 17.96 1.70 -12.41
C ALA A 461 17.31 3.09 -12.56
N ASN A 462 17.50 3.76 -13.71
CA ASN A 462 16.92 5.08 -13.97
C ASN A 462 15.39 5.03 -14.08
N HIS A 463 14.86 3.97 -14.68
CA HIS A 463 13.41 3.76 -14.77
C HIS A 463 12.79 3.56 -13.38
N ILE A 464 13.47 2.81 -12.51
CA ILE A 464 13.02 2.56 -11.13
C ILE A 464 13.14 3.80 -10.24
N GLU A 465 14.17 4.62 -10.45
CA GLU A 465 14.35 5.89 -9.71
C GLU A 465 13.22 6.89 -10.04
N LYS A 466 12.83 6.98 -11.31
CA LYS A 466 11.74 7.87 -11.75
C LYS A 466 10.36 7.35 -11.34
N HIS A 467 10.15 6.05 -11.47
CA HIS A 467 8.90 5.38 -11.19
C HIS A 467 9.18 4.07 -10.50
N THR A 468 8.68 3.89 -9.28
CA THR A 468 8.92 2.64 -8.56
C THR A 468 8.32 1.45 -9.32
N LEU A 469 8.82 0.25 -9.05
CA LEU A 469 8.36 -0.96 -9.72
C LEU A 469 6.84 -1.17 -9.55
N GLU A 470 6.31 -0.82 -8.37
CA GLU A 470 4.87 -0.83 -8.07
C GLU A 470 4.09 0.07 -9.03
N VAL A 471 4.60 1.27 -9.28
CA VAL A 471 3.98 2.26 -10.18
C VAL A 471 3.97 1.74 -11.61
N TRP A 472 5.08 1.17 -12.08
CA TRP A 472 5.14 0.52 -13.39
C TRP A 472 4.12 -0.59 -13.55
N VAL A 473 4.05 -1.52 -12.59
CA VAL A 473 3.10 -2.63 -12.64
C VAL A 473 1.65 -2.12 -12.61
N ARG A 474 1.38 -1.11 -11.79
CA ARG A 474 0.05 -0.49 -11.69
C ARG A 474 -0.38 0.16 -13.00
N ASP A 475 0.47 1.01 -13.55
CA ASP A 475 0.14 1.91 -14.66
C ASP A 475 0.08 1.20 -16.02
N LEU A 476 0.58 -0.04 -16.12
CA LEU A 476 0.43 -0.87 -17.31
C LEU A 476 -0.95 -1.57 -17.30
N PRO A 477 -1.93 -1.12 -18.11
CA PRO A 477 -3.30 -1.65 -18.09
C PRO A 477 -3.37 -3.10 -18.57
N GLN A 478 -2.42 -3.53 -19.41
CA GLN A 478 -2.37 -4.91 -19.91
C GLN A 478 -2.00 -5.94 -18.82
N LEU A 479 -1.48 -5.51 -17.67
CA LEU A 479 -1.18 -6.39 -16.55
C LEU A 479 -2.44 -6.61 -15.72
N THR A 480 -2.99 -7.83 -15.72
CA THR A 480 -4.24 -8.17 -15.03
C THR A 480 -4.02 -9.14 -13.87
N HIS A 481 -3.17 -10.16 -14.05
CA HIS A 481 -2.94 -11.19 -13.04
C HIS A 481 -1.44 -11.37 -12.79
N SER A 482 -1.00 -11.31 -11.55
CA SER A 482 0.35 -11.73 -11.18
C SER A 482 0.40 -13.27 -11.12
N MET A 483 1.51 -13.85 -11.56
CA MET A 483 1.77 -15.28 -11.44
C MET A 483 2.96 -15.53 -10.54
N ASP A 484 2.73 -16.29 -9.47
CA ASP A 484 3.79 -16.92 -8.72
C ASP A 484 4.24 -18.17 -9.51
N ILE A 485 5.36 -18.06 -10.21
CA ILE A 485 5.91 -19.13 -11.05
C ILE A 485 6.14 -20.43 -10.27
N ARG A 486 6.46 -20.36 -8.97
CA ARG A 486 6.77 -21.55 -8.18
C ARG A 486 5.54 -22.37 -7.85
N THR A 487 4.42 -21.68 -7.61
CA THR A 487 3.16 -22.32 -7.22
C THR A 487 2.14 -22.40 -8.37
N HIS A 488 2.46 -21.75 -9.51
CA HIS A 488 1.55 -21.48 -10.62
C HIS A 488 0.22 -20.83 -10.18
N ARG A 489 0.23 -20.16 -9.01
CA ARG A 489 -0.95 -19.45 -8.52
C ARG A 489 -1.05 -18.10 -9.22
N LEU A 490 -2.25 -17.83 -9.70
CA LEU A 490 -2.63 -16.53 -10.24
C LEU A 490 -3.31 -15.72 -9.15
N ALA A 491 -3.00 -14.45 -9.10
CA ALA A 491 -3.74 -13.49 -8.27
C ALA A 491 -4.04 -12.24 -9.08
N HIS A 492 -5.16 -11.61 -8.78
CA HIS A 492 -5.49 -10.38 -9.44
C HIS A 492 -4.46 -9.31 -9.07
N LYS A 493 -4.10 -8.47 -10.05
CA LYS A 493 -3.11 -7.41 -9.85
C LYS A 493 -3.49 -6.55 -8.64
N GLU A 494 -4.77 -6.17 -8.53
CA GLU A 494 -5.24 -5.30 -7.45
C GLU A 494 -5.02 -5.94 -6.07
N ASP A 495 -5.27 -7.24 -5.91
CA ASP A 495 -5.11 -7.96 -4.64
C ASP A 495 -3.66 -7.92 -4.13
N CYS A 496 -2.69 -7.83 -5.04
CA CYS A 496 -1.27 -7.73 -4.70
C CYS A 496 -0.90 -6.34 -4.14
N PHE A 497 -1.76 -5.33 -4.28
CA PHE A 497 -1.50 -3.95 -3.86
C PHE A 497 -2.47 -3.42 -2.78
N LEU A 498 -3.57 -4.12 -2.46
CA LEU A 498 -4.63 -3.62 -1.57
C LEU A 498 -4.16 -3.26 -0.15
N ASN A 499 -3.14 -3.93 0.40
CA ASN A 499 -2.72 -3.76 1.80
C ASN A 499 -1.93 -2.47 2.11
N GLY A 500 -1.77 -1.54 1.16
CA GLY A 500 -1.09 -0.26 1.40
C GLY A 500 -1.52 0.87 0.48
N TYR A 501 -2.65 0.72 -0.23
CA TYR A 501 -3.01 1.61 -1.31
C TYR A 501 -4.09 2.62 -0.91
N ILE A 502 -3.76 3.92 -1.02
CA ILE A 502 -4.77 4.97 -1.11
C ILE A 502 -5.10 5.12 -2.60
N ARG A 503 -6.27 4.65 -3.04
CA ARG A 503 -6.80 5.03 -4.36
C ARG A 503 -6.99 6.55 -4.32
N LEU A 504 -6.11 7.28 -5.00
CA LEU A 504 -6.41 8.64 -5.40
C LEU A 504 -7.55 8.54 -6.41
N HIS A 505 -8.79 8.61 -5.93
CA HIS A 505 -9.94 8.85 -6.79
C HIS A 505 -9.66 10.15 -7.55
N ARG A 506 -9.38 10.03 -8.85
CA ARG A 506 -9.44 11.17 -9.77
C ARG A 506 -10.92 11.49 -9.99
N ASP A 507 -11.55 12.06 -8.96
CA ASP A 507 -12.76 12.86 -9.13
C ASP A 507 -12.33 14.31 -9.45
N VAL A 508 -11.31 14.45 -10.31
CA VAL A 508 -11.12 15.67 -11.05
C VAL A 508 -12.07 15.51 -12.22
N GLU A 509 -13.17 16.27 -12.21
CA GLU A 509 -13.90 16.58 -13.43
C GLU A 509 -12.86 16.97 -14.47
N VAL A 510 -12.54 16.03 -15.37
CA VAL A 510 -11.68 16.32 -16.50
C VAL A 510 -12.53 17.23 -17.36
N GLU A 511 -12.30 18.54 -17.25
CA GLU A 511 -12.70 19.45 -18.32
C GLU A 511 -12.19 18.82 -19.62
N GLU A 512 -13.12 18.48 -20.52
CA GLU A 512 -12.85 17.88 -21.82
C GLU A 512 -11.86 18.77 -22.58
N GLY A 513 -10.55 18.50 -22.46
CA GLY A 513 -9.56 19.36 -23.11
C GLY A 513 -8.09 19.00 -22.90
N GLU A 514 -7.70 18.49 -21.72
CA GLU A 514 -6.30 18.17 -21.45
C GLU A 514 -6.13 16.70 -21.05
N HIS A 515 -5.82 15.86 -22.03
CA HIS A 515 -5.33 14.51 -21.76
C HIS A 515 -4.02 14.61 -20.98
N ALA A 516 -4.00 14.02 -19.78
CA ALA A 516 -2.75 13.80 -19.05
C ALA A 516 -1.76 13.08 -19.98
N PRO A 517 -0.45 13.46 -19.96
CA PRO A 517 0.53 12.84 -20.83
C PRO A 517 0.50 11.32 -20.60
N ARG A 518 0.06 10.60 -21.64
CA ARG A 518 0.14 9.15 -21.67
C ARG A 518 1.63 8.84 -21.59
N LEU A 519 2.03 8.04 -20.61
CA LEU A 519 3.37 7.47 -20.59
C LEU A 519 3.48 6.62 -21.85
N GLU A 520 4.04 7.17 -22.92
CA GLU A 520 4.70 6.42 -23.98
C GLU A 520 6.16 6.33 -23.57
N PRO A 521 6.52 5.33 -22.75
CA PRO A 521 7.90 5.16 -22.39
C PRO A 521 8.70 4.78 -23.64
N ASP A 522 9.87 5.38 -23.80
CA ASP A 522 10.91 4.91 -24.72
C ASP A 522 11.41 3.53 -24.24
N ILE A 523 10.56 2.50 -24.37
CA ILE A 523 10.87 1.13 -23.98
C ILE A 523 11.56 0.47 -25.16
N GLU A 524 12.81 0.09 -24.95
CA GLU A 524 13.44 -0.94 -25.77
C GLU A 524 12.68 -2.26 -25.58
N VAL A 525 11.76 -2.54 -26.50
CA VAL A 525 11.13 -3.84 -26.60
C VAL A 525 12.13 -4.77 -27.26
N GLU A 526 12.76 -5.63 -26.46
CA GLU A 526 13.70 -6.63 -26.94
C GLU A 526 12.94 -7.70 -27.76
N ARG A 527 12.74 -7.43 -29.06
CA ARG A 527 12.29 -8.41 -30.06
C ARG A 527 13.54 -9.07 -30.64
N GLU A 528 13.94 -10.21 -30.09
CA GLU A 528 14.95 -11.01 -30.78
C GLU A 528 14.38 -11.54 -32.10
N ASN A 529 15.14 -11.37 -33.18
CA ASN A 529 14.82 -12.02 -34.45
C ASN A 529 14.81 -13.53 -34.24
N PRO A 530 13.81 -14.27 -34.77
CA PRO A 530 13.84 -15.72 -34.71
C PRO A 530 15.15 -16.24 -35.32
N PRO A 531 15.75 -17.31 -34.77
CA PRO A 531 16.96 -17.88 -35.33
C PRO A 531 16.75 -18.17 -36.83
N PRO A 532 17.77 -17.94 -37.68
CA PRO A 532 17.63 -18.12 -39.12
C PRO A 532 17.11 -19.53 -39.42
N LEU A 533 15.99 -19.59 -40.16
CA LEU A 533 15.43 -20.82 -40.73
C LEU A 533 16.51 -21.53 -41.54
N GLY A 534 17.19 -22.51 -40.94
CA GLY A 534 18.32 -23.20 -41.56
C GLY A 534 19.34 -23.81 -40.59
N SER A 535 19.34 -23.43 -39.32
CA SER A 535 20.17 -24.12 -38.31
C SER A 535 19.57 -25.50 -38.02
N PRO A 536 20.34 -26.60 -38.10
CA PRO A 536 19.81 -27.94 -37.82
C PRO A 536 19.35 -28.00 -36.36
N VAL A 537 18.08 -28.35 -36.18
CA VAL A 537 17.47 -28.65 -34.89
C VAL A 537 18.26 -29.81 -34.28
N ARG A 538 19.07 -29.53 -33.24
CA ARG A 538 19.54 -30.58 -32.34
C ARG A 538 18.30 -31.13 -31.65
N GLU A 539 17.95 -32.38 -31.92
CA GLU A 539 16.93 -33.09 -31.17
C GLU A 539 17.33 -33.13 -29.69
N TRP A 540 16.55 -32.45 -28.86
CA TRP A 540 16.62 -32.59 -27.41
C TRP A 540 15.99 -33.94 -27.06
N ALA A 541 16.81 -34.95 -26.80
CA ALA A 541 16.35 -36.23 -26.31
C ALA A 541 15.72 -36.05 -24.92
N SER A 542 14.40 -36.19 -24.84
CA SER A 542 13.69 -36.27 -23.57
C SER A 542 14.05 -37.57 -22.84
N PRO A 543 14.38 -37.56 -21.54
CA PRO A 543 14.62 -38.78 -20.80
C PRO A 543 13.29 -39.51 -20.59
N THR A 544 13.12 -40.63 -21.29
CA THR A 544 11.99 -41.55 -21.09
C THR A 544 12.16 -42.22 -19.72
N ARG A 545 11.27 -41.88 -18.77
CA ARG A 545 11.09 -42.64 -17.52
C ARG A 545 10.55 -44.03 -17.89
N MET A 546 11.39 -45.06 -17.81
CA MET A 546 10.90 -46.44 -17.70
C MET A 546 10.56 -46.72 -16.24
N LEU A 547 9.27 -47.00 -15.97
CA LEU A 547 8.85 -47.63 -14.73
C LEU A 547 9.26 -49.11 -14.77
N PRO A 548 9.79 -49.69 -13.67
CA PRO A 548 10.01 -51.12 -13.59
C PRO A 548 8.68 -51.87 -13.41
N ALA A 549 8.60 -53.05 -14.02
CA ALA A 549 7.50 -54.01 -13.89
C ALA A 549 7.45 -54.65 -12.51
#